data_AF-A0A9D7JW30-F1
#
_entry.id   AF-A0A9D7JW30-F1
#
_cell.length_a   1.000
_cell.length_b   1.000
_cell.length_c   1.000
_cell.angle_alpha   90.00
_cell.angle_beta   90.00
_cell.angle_gamma   90.00
#
_symmetry.space_group_name_H-M   'P 1'
#
loop_
_entity.id
_entity.type
_entity.pdbx_description
1 polymer ?
#
loop_
_entity_poly.entity_id
_entity_poly.type
_entity_poly.pdbx_seq_one_letter_code
_entity_poly.pdbx_strand_id
1 'polypeptide(L)' 'MYKNNFVGIKRYFPSFERYPFLDILVIAGGIIPPQDHQVLFDKGVIAIFGPGTNLAEAACKILALMT' A
#
# COMPACT_ATOMS: atom_id res chain seq x y z
N MET A 1 11.54 14.84 -13.84
CA MET A 1 11.52 14.77 -12.36
C MET A 1 10.48 13.80 -11.77
N TYR A 2 9.80 12.95 -12.56
CA TYR A 2 9.02 11.80 -12.06
C TYR A 2 9.39 10.48 -12.76
N LYS A 3 10.65 10.38 -13.22
CA LYS A 3 11.26 9.10 -13.59
C LYS A 3 12.10 8.73 -12.38
N ASN A 4 11.78 7.65 -11.67
CA ASN A 4 12.58 7.01 -10.60
C ASN A 4 12.23 7.29 -9.12
N ASN A 5 11.10 7.90 -8.78
CA ASN A 5 10.57 7.87 -7.40
C ASN A 5 9.54 6.75 -7.18
N PHE A 6 9.60 5.71 -8.01
CA PHE A 6 9.08 4.43 -7.56
C PHE A 6 9.94 4.02 -6.37
N VAL A 7 9.42 4.19 -5.15
CA VAL A 7 9.70 3.22 -4.10
C VAL A 7 9.42 1.90 -4.77
N GLY A 8 10.49 1.19 -5.13
CA GLY A 8 10.37 -0.05 -5.83
C GLY A 8 9.49 -0.94 -4.98
N ILE A 9 8.27 -1.19 -5.42
CA ILE A 9 7.57 -2.45 -5.11
C ILE A 9 8.28 -3.52 -5.94
N LYS A 10 9.60 -3.60 -5.77
CA LYS A 10 10.46 -4.68 -6.18
C LYS A 10 10.58 -5.49 -4.92
N ARG A 11 9.57 -6.34 -4.68
CA ARG A 11 9.73 -7.61 -3.97
C ARG A 11 10.79 -7.57 -2.83
N TYR A 12 10.74 -6.60 -1.92
CA TYR A 12 11.33 -6.70 -0.58
C TYR A 12 10.15 -7.12 0.32
N PHE A 13 9.51 -8.25 0.04
CA PHE A 13 9.67 -9.47 0.84
C PHE A 13 11.00 -9.53 1.61
N PRO A 14 11.08 -8.94 2.82
CA PRO A 14 11.82 -9.65 3.85
C PRO A 14 11.20 -11.04 3.92
N SER A 15 12.05 -12.04 3.73
CA SER A 15 11.75 -13.45 3.81
C SER A 15 10.75 -13.73 4.92
N PHE A 16 9.61 -14.36 4.59
CA PHE A 16 8.71 -14.98 5.59
C PHE A 16 9.44 -15.99 6.50
N GLU A 17 10.71 -16.30 6.22
CA GLU A 17 11.65 -16.99 7.12
C GLU A 17 11.59 -16.46 8.56
N ARG A 18 11.35 -15.16 8.77
CA ARG A 18 11.35 -14.59 10.12
C ARG A 18 10.01 -14.68 10.85
N TYR A 19 8.89 -14.59 10.13
CA TYR A 19 7.54 -14.64 10.71
C TYR A 19 6.56 -15.30 9.72
N PRO A 20 6.53 -16.65 9.66
CA PRO A 20 5.76 -17.39 8.67
C PRO A 20 4.23 -17.33 8.87
N PHE A 21 3.76 -16.69 9.94
CA PHE A 21 2.34 -16.62 10.31
C PHE A 21 1.77 -15.19 10.30
N LEU A 22 2.52 -14.21 9.77
CA LEU A 22 2.06 -12.82 9.74
C LEU A 22 1.47 -12.47 8.38
N ASP A 23 0.14 -12.31 8.32
CA ASP A 23 -0.53 -11.72 7.17
C ASP A 23 -0.26 -10.21 7.17
N ILE A 24 0.57 -9.75 6.25
CA ILE A 24 0.96 -8.34 6.13
C ILE A 24 0.07 -7.68 5.07
N LEU A 25 -0.74 -6.73 5.51
CA LEU A 25 -1.53 -5.87 4.62
C LEU A 25 -0.67 -4.70 4.13
N VAL A 26 -0.75 -4.40 2.83
CA VAL A 26 0.03 -3.33 2.19
C VAL A 26 -0.89 -2.23 1.69
N ILE A 27 -0.60 -1.00 2.08
CA ILE A 27 -1.40 0.20 1.74
C ILE A 27 -0.46 1.24 1.13
N ALA A 28 -0.91 1.88 0.05
CA ALA A 28 -0.15 2.96 -0.59
C ALA A 28 -0.69 4.33 -0.18
N GLY A 29 0.19 5.33 -0.12
CA GLY A 29 -0.16 6.70 0.24
C GLY A 29 0.57 7.75 -0.59
N GLY A 30 0.04 8.98 -0.58
CA GLY A 30 0.64 10.13 -1.26
C GLY A 30 0.02 10.43 -2.63
N ILE A 31 0.76 11.16 -3.48
CA ILE A 31 0.29 11.54 -4.82
C ILE A 31 0.55 10.37 -5.78
N ILE A 32 -0.49 9.59 -6.08
CA ILE A 32 -0.42 8.45 -7.01
C ILE A 32 -1.37 8.73 -8.18
N PRO A 33 -0.86 8.79 -9.43
CA PRO A 33 -1.69 8.99 -10.61
C PRO A 33 -2.76 7.89 -10.76
N PRO A 34 -4.00 8.21 -11.15
CA PRO A 34 -5.08 7.23 -11.28
C PRO A 34 -4.74 6.04 -12.20
N GLN A 35 -3.97 6.26 -13.26
CA GLN A 35 -3.53 5.20 -14.17
C GLN A 35 -2.63 4.15 -13.51
N ASP A 36 -1.96 4.48 -12.40
CA ASP A 36 -1.08 3.56 -11.68
C ASP A 36 -1.84 2.74 -10.63
N HIS A 37 -3.10 3.08 -10.33
CA HIS A 37 -3.87 2.43 -9.26
C HIS A 37 -4.08 0.95 -9.53
N GLN A 38 -4.47 0.57 -10.75
CA GLN A 38 -4.70 -0.84 -11.10
C GLN A 38 -3.44 -1.68 -10.92
N VAL A 39 -2.29 -1.18 -11.37
CA VAL A 39 -1.00 -1.88 -11.23
C VAL A 39 -0.61 -2.07 -9.76
N LEU A 40 -1.00 -1.16 -8.87
CA LEU A 40 -0.75 -1.29 -7.42
C LEU A 40 -1.66 -2.35 -6.80
N PHE A 41 -2.95 -2.36 -7.15
CA PHE A 41 -3.88 -3.40 -6.72
C PHE A 41 -3.44 -4.78 -7.20
N ASP A 42 -3.01 -4.91 -8.46
CA ASP A 42 -2.50 -6.17 -9.03
C ASP A 42 -1.23 -6.66 -8.31
N LYS A 43 -0.50 -5.77 -7.63
CA LYS A 43 0.69 -6.08 -6.83
C LYS A 43 0.39 -6.39 -5.36
N GLY A 44 -0.88 -6.38 -4.96
CA GLY A 44 -1.31 -6.71 -3.60
C GLY A 44 -1.44 -5.51 -2.65
N VAL A 45 -1.45 -4.28 -3.17
CA VAL A 45 -1.91 -3.13 -2.38
C VAL A 45 -3.41 -3.25 -2.18
N ILE A 46 -3.90 -3.14 -0.94
CA ILE A 46 -5.32 -3.30 -0.64
C ILE A 46 -6.09 -1.97 -0.55
N ALA A 47 -5.37 -0.86 -0.37
CA ALA A 47 -5.95 0.48 -0.30
C ALA A 47 -4.94 1.56 -0.72
N ILE A 48 -5.47 2.67 -1.26
CA ILE A 48 -4.69 3.85 -1.66
C ILE A 48 -5.26 5.08 -0.96
N PHE A 49 -4.42 5.82 -0.23
CA PHE A 49 -4.79 7.05 0.45
C PHE A 49 -4.09 8.27 -0.18
N GLY A 50 -4.85 9.05 -0.94
CA GLY A 50 -4.35 10.20 -1.67
C GLY A 50 -4.12 11.46 -0.80
N PRO A 51 -3.68 12.57 -1.41
CA PRO A 51 -3.51 13.85 -0.74
C PRO A 51 -4.83 14.36 -0.16
N GLY A 52 -4.79 14.90 1.06
CA GLY A 52 -5.99 15.40 1.73
C GLY A 52 -6.89 14.32 2.34
N THR A 53 -6.49 13.04 2.29
CA THR A 53 -7.19 11.98 3.02
C THR A 53 -7.23 12.31 4.51
N ASN A 54 -8.41 12.27 5.12
CA ASN A 54 -8.57 12.46 6.55
C ASN A 54 -7.94 11.30 7.32
N LEU A 55 -7.09 11.60 8.30
CA LEU A 55 -6.35 10.60 9.08
C LEU A 55 -7.28 9.65 9.86
N ALA A 56 -8.33 10.19 10.50
CA ALA A 56 -9.27 9.37 11.28
C ALA A 56 -10.07 8.43 10.36
N GLU A 57 -10.49 8.93 9.19
CA GLU A 57 -11.18 8.12 8.19
C GLU A 57 -10.28 6.99 7.66
N ALA A 58 -9.02 7.31 7.34
CA ALA A 58 -8.04 6.31 6.91
C ALA A 58 -7.81 5.24 7.99
N ALA A 59 -7.64 5.65 9.26
CA ALA A 59 -7.47 4.72 10.37
C ALA A 59 -8.68 3.78 10.53
N CYS A 60 -9.91 4.31 10.49
CA CYS A 60 -11.12 3.50 10.54
C CYS A 60 -11.20 2.50 9.38
N LYS A 61 -10.84 2.92 8.16
CA LYS A 61 -10.78 2.03 6.99
C LYS A 61 -9.75 0.91 7.18
N ILE A 62 -8.57 1.23 7.71
CA ILE A 62 -7.53 0.23 7.99
C ILE A 62 -8.04 -0.81 9.00
N LEU A 63 -8.64 -0.37 10.11
CA LEU A 63 -9.19 -1.26 11.12
C LEU A 63 -10.29 -2.17 10.55
N ALA A 64 -11.14 -1.63 9.69
CA ALA A 64 -12.19 -2.40 9.02
C ALA A 64 -11.64 -3.45 8.04
N LEU A 65 -10.42 -3.27 7.51
CA LEU A 65 -9.76 -4.24 6.62
C LEU A 65 -9.05 -5.36 7.40
N MET A 66 -8.86 -5.19 8.71
CA MET A 66 -8.18 -6.16 9.59
C MET A 66 -9.15 -7.06 10.38
N THR A 67 -10.44 -6.78 10.31
CA THR A 67 -11.51 -7.53 11.00
C THR A 67 -12.14 -8.52 10.02
#